data_AF-A0A534PJ52-F1
#
_entry.id   AF-A0A534PJ52-F1
#
_cell.length_a   1.000
_cell.length_b   1.000
_cell.length_c   1.000
_cell.angle_alpha   90.00
_cell.angle_beta   90.00
_cell.angle_gamma   90.00
#
_symmetry.space_group_name_H-M   'P 1'
#
loop_
_entity.id
_entity.type
_entity.pdbx_description
1 polymer ?
#
loop_
_entity_poly.entity_id
_entity_poly.type
_entity_poly.pdbx_seq_one_letter_code
_entity_poly.pdbx_strand_id
1 'polypeptide(L)'
;ASVEDVKDFFRTYYAPNNASLSIVGDFETARVKPLVEKYFGPIVRGPDKPPVTAKTELQVKEVRETLRDQVQLAKVLIGFVGPKPLENPAATTLMRVLAAGKSSRLYHDLVYEKKIAQDVGASWDQGMQLGGAIEITATVQAGHTPEEVEAALTDEIRRLREAPPAADELARAKRNLEAELFAQLENVGGFGGKADQLNYYEMWAHDPGHFAKDLEAALAVTPEQVQKMAQTYLRDEKRVVIVVLPQQTVGER
;
A
#
# COMPACT_ATOMS: atom_id res chain seq x y z
N ALA A 1 -20.26 -5.68 -20.03
CA ALA A 1 -19.92 -7.11 -20.10
C ALA A 1 -21.20 -7.92 -20.27
N SER A 2 -21.17 -8.93 -21.14
CA SER A 2 -22.23 -9.91 -21.33
C SER A 2 -22.11 -11.08 -20.34
N VAL A 3 -23.14 -11.93 -20.25
CA VAL A 3 -23.06 -13.18 -19.47
C VAL A 3 -21.96 -14.11 -20.02
N GLU A 4 -21.72 -14.10 -21.33
CA GLU A 4 -20.68 -14.93 -21.92
C GLU A 4 -19.29 -14.41 -21.55
N ASP A 5 -19.08 -13.09 -21.50
CA ASP A 5 -17.82 -12.50 -21.06
C ASP A 5 -17.45 -12.97 -19.64
N VAL A 6 -18.44 -13.08 -18.75
CA VAL A 6 -18.24 -13.55 -17.37
C VAL A 6 -17.88 -15.03 -17.33
N LYS A 7 -18.56 -15.86 -18.15
CA LYS A 7 -18.26 -17.30 -18.23
C LYS A 7 -16.86 -17.55 -18.78
N ASP A 8 -16.47 -16.83 -19.82
CA ASP A 8 -15.15 -16.96 -20.44
C ASP A 8 -14.05 -16.47 -19.51
N PHE A 9 -14.29 -15.39 -18.79
CA PHE A 9 -13.40 -14.93 -17.73
C PHE A 9 -13.22 -16.01 -16.65
N PHE A 10 -14.32 -16.59 -16.16
CA PHE A 10 -14.26 -17.65 -15.14
C PHE A 10 -13.49 -18.88 -15.65
N ARG A 11 -13.82 -19.38 -16.85
CA ARG A 11 -13.12 -20.53 -17.46
C ARG A 11 -11.62 -20.30 -17.62
N THR A 12 -11.21 -19.05 -17.89
CA THR A 12 -9.82 -18.70 -18.14
C THR A 12 -9.02 -18.51 -16.85
N TYR A 13 -9.59 -17.82 -15.86
CA TYR A 13 -8.84 -17.34 -14.69
C TYR A 13 -9.12 -18.12 -13.39
N TYR A 14 -10.27 -18.79 -13.27
CA TYR A 14 -10.67 -19.55 -12.08
C TYR A 14 -10.39 -21.04 -12.26
N ALA A 15 -9.10 -21.37 -12.28
CA ALA A 15 -8.61 -22.73 -12.49
C ALA A 15 -7.52 -23.09 -11.47
N PRO A 16 -7.36 -24.39 -11.12
CA PRO A 16 -6.42 -24.80 -10.07
C PRO A 16 -4.95 -24.51 -10.40
N ASN A 17 -4.58 -24.41 -11.69
CA ASN A 17 -3.25 -23.97 -12.13
C ASN A 17 -3.00 -22.46 -11.98
N ASN A 18 -3.99 -21.68 -11.53
CA ASN A 18 -3.91 -20.25 -11.27
C ASN A 18 -4.46 -19.89 -9.88
N ALA A 19 -4.42 -20.83 -8.93
CA ALA A 19 -4.94 -20.65 -7.58
C ALA A 19 -3.94 -21.12 -6.53
N SER A 20 -3.91 -20.42 -5.40
CA SER A 20 -3.17 -20.79 -4.19
C SER A 20 -4.17 -20.96 -3.03
N LEU A 21 -3.94 -21.96 -2.16
CA LEU A 21 -4.77 -22.23 -0.99
C LEU A 21 -3.89 -22.17 0.26
N SER A 22 -4.20 -21.24 1.16
CA SER A 22 -3.57 -21.10 2.47
C SER A 22 -4.56 -21.51 3.56
N ILE A 23 -4.19 -22.47 4.41
CA ILE A 23 -5.00 -22.94 5.53
C ILE A 23 -4.19 -22.75 6.80
N VAL A 24 -4.69 -21.91 7.71
CA VAL A 24 -4.05 -21.61 8.99
C VAL A 24 -5.09 -21.75 10.10
N GLY A 25 -4.71 -22.41 11.19
CA GLY A 25 -5.58 -22.63 12.33
C GLY A 25 -5.15 -23.85 13.12
N ASP A 26 -6.03 -24.27 14.03
CA ASP A 26 -5.84 -25.50 14.80
C ASP A 26 -6.34 -26.70 14.00
N PHE A 27 -5.43 -27.39 13.31
CA PHE A 27 -5.75 -28.60 12.55
C PHE A 27 -4.56 -29.55 12.46
N GLU A 28 -4.88 -30.82 12.19
CA GLU A 28 -3.90 -31.84 11.86
C GLU A 28 -3.75 -31.95 10.34
N THR A 29 -2.53 -31.73 9.82
CA THR A 29 -2.22 -31.82 8.39
C THR A 29 -2.65 -33.15 7.78
N ALA A 30 -2.50 -34.26 8.52
CA ALA A 30 -2.89 -35.60 8.08
C ALA A 30 -4.40 -35.74 7.82
N ARG A 31 -5.23 -34.92 8.48
CA ARG A 31 -6.69 -34.89 8.27
C ARG A 31 -7.10 -33.93 7.17
N VAL A 32 -6.42 -32.79 7.06
CA VAL A 32 -6.78 -31.73 6.10
C VAL A 32 -6.33 -32.04 4.68
N LYS A 33 -5.13 -32.59 4.48
CA LYS A 33 -4.60 -32.86 3.14
C LYS A 33 -5.51 -33.79 2.31
N PRO A 34 -6.06 -34.91 2.84
CA PRO A 34 -7.03 -35.71 2.11
C PRO A 34 -8.32 -34.96 1.76
N LEU A 35 -8.75 -33.99 2.59
CA LEU A 35 -9.91 -33.16 2.27
C LEU A 35 -9.61 -32.19 1.13
N VAL A 36 -8.43 -31.58 1.12
CA VAL A 36 -7.99 -30.74 0.00
C VAL A 36 -7.97 -31.54 -1.30
N GLU A 37 -7.38 -32.74 -1.29
CA GLU A 37 -7.39 -33.64 -2.44
C GLU A 37 -8.81 -34.05 -2.87
N LYS A 38 -9.68 -34.35 -1.91
CA LYS A 38 -11.09 -34.72 -2.19
C LYS A 38 -11.88 -33.59 -2.84
N TYR A 39 -11.75 -32.36 -2.34
CA TYR A 39 -12.59 -31.23 -2.77
C TYR A 39 -12.01 -30.46 -3.97
N PHE A 40 -10.68 -30.33 -4.05
CA PHE A 40 -10.03 -29.56 -5.11
C PHE A 40 -9.34 -30.43 -6.16
N GLY A 41 -8.94 -31.66 -5.82
CA GLY A 41 -8.27 -32.58 -6.76
C GLY A 41 -9.08 -32.94 -8.01
N PRO A 42 -10.41 -33.13 -7.93
CA PRO A 42 -11.23 -33.40 -9.12
C PRO A 42 -11.40 -32.20 -10.07
N ILE A 43 -11.00 -30.99 -9.67
CA ILE A 43 -11.15 -29.80 -10.51
C ILE A 43 -10.13 -29.89 -11.65
N VAL A 44 -10.63 -29.89 -12.88
CA VAL A 44 -9.79 -30.00 -14.08
C VAL A 44 -8.93 -28.75 -14.22
N ARG A 45 -7.66 -28.95 -14.59
CA ARG A 45 -6.75 -27.86 -14.96
C ARG A 45 -7.37 -27.01 -16.07
N GLY A 46 -7.34 -25.69 -15.90
CA GLY A 46 -7.77 -24.74 -16.92
C GLY A 46 -6.69 -24.46 -17.96
N PRO A 47 -7.01 -23.62 -18.96
CA PRO A 47 -6.01 -23.05 -19.85
C PRO A 47 -4.98 -22.23 -19.04
N ASP A 48 -3.83 -21.97 -19.65
CA ASP A 48 -2.87 -21.04 -19.07
C ASP A 48 -3.40 -19.62 -19.19
N LYS A 49 -3.29 -18.84 -18.12
CA LYS A 49 -3.69 -17.43 -18.17
C LYS A 49 -2.83 -16.69 -19.19
N PRO A 50 -3.42 -15.79 -19.99
CA PRO A 50 -2.65 -14.94 -20.88
C PRO A 50 -1.57 -14.17 -20.10
N PRO A 51 -0.38 -13.97 -20.69
CA PRO A 51 0.65 -13.15 -20.06
C PRO A 51 0.16 -11.71 -19.94
N VAL A 52 0.53 -11.03 -18.85
CA VAL A 52 0.26 -9.61 -18.71
C VAL A 52 1.21 -8.85 -19.63
N THR A 53 0.65 -8.18 -20.65
CA THR A 53 1.42 -7.44 -21.66
C THR A 53 1.47 -5.94 -21.40
N ALA A 54 0.61 -5.44 -20.50
CA ALA A 54 0.61 -4.04 -20.10
C ALA A 54 1.93 -3.68 -19.40
N LYS A 55 2.39 -2.45 -19.63
CA LYS A 55 3.57 -1.89 -18.98
C LYS A 55 3.12 -0.70 -18.13
N THR A 56 3.51 -0.69 -16.86
CA THR A 56 3.42 0.54 -16.06
C THR A 56 4.64 1.39 -16.40
N GLU A 57 4.43 2.49 -17.09
CA GLU A 57 5.49 3.47 -17.26
C GLU A 57 5.54 4.34 -16.01
N LEU A 58 6.75 4.48 -15.44
CA LEU A 58 7.04 5.51 -14.44
C LEU A 58 6.90 6.93 -15.01
N GLN A 59 6.42 7.14 -16.24
CA GLN A 59 6.32 8.45 -16.89
C GLN A 59 4.87 8.94 -16.93
N VAL A 60 4.29 9.15 -15.75
CA VAL A 60 3.17 10.10 -15.64
C VAL A 60 3.80 11.50 -15.59
N LYS A 61 3.30 12.44 -16.40
CA LYS A 61 3.43 13.87 -16.07
C LYS A 61 2.52 14.14 -14.87
N GLU A 62 2.74 15.23 -14.14
CA GLU A 62 1.78 15.63 -13.10
C GLU A 62 0.36 15.67 -13.68
N VAL A 63 -0.55 14.93 -13.06
CA VAL A 63 -1.98 14.99 -13.32
C VAL A 63 -2.64 15.59 -12.09
N ARG A 64 -3.51 16.58 -12.29
CA ARG A 64 -4.21 17.24 -11.20
C ARG A 64 -5.70 17.28 -11.49
N GLU A 65 -6.49 16.79 -10.53
CA GLU A 65 -7.94 16.81 -10.59
C GLU A 65 -8.52 17.40 -9.31
N THR A 66 -9.59 18.16 -9.46
CA THR A 66 -10.39 18.65 -8.33
C THR A 66 -11.81 18.16 -8.49
N LEU A 67 -12.31 17.45 -7.49
CA LEU A 67 -13.65 16.89 -7.49
C LEU A 67 -14.43 17.33 -6.25
N ARG A 68 -15.76 17.27 -6.33
CA ARG A 68 -16.66 17.50 -5.20
C ARG A 68 -17.37 16.22 -4.84
N ASP A 69 -17.38 15.89 -3.56
CA ASP A 69 -17.99 14.66 -3.06
C ASP A 69 -18.61 14.87 -1.67
N GLN A 70 -19.38 13.88 -1.18
CA GLN A 70 -20.05 13.91 0.12
C GLN A 70 -19.07 13.73 1.29
N VAL A 71 -18.13 14.67 1.42
CA VAL A 71 -17.17 14.77 2.52
C VAL A 71 -17.44 16.03 3.34
N GLN A 72 -17.20 15.96 4.65
CA GLN A 72 -17.37 17.13 5.53
C GLN A 72 -16.20 18.11 5.42
N LEU A 73 -14.98 17.59 5.23
CA LEU A 73 -13.75 18.36 5.10
C LEU A 73 -13.09 18.03 3.77
N ALA A 74 -12.37 19.00 3.23
CA ALA A 74 -11.60 18.78 2.02
C ALA A 74 -10.46 17.77 2.28
N LYS A 75 -10.04 17.06 1.23
CA LYS A 75 -8.92 16.12 1.27
C LYS A 75 -7.95 16.39 0.14
N VAL A 76 -6.67 16.19 0.42
CA VAL A 76 -5.59 16.18 -0.59
C VAL A 76 -5.04 14.76 -0.64
N LEU A 77 -4.95 14.21 -1.86
CA LEU A 77 -4.39 12.89 -2.12
C LEU A 77 -3.30 13.04 -3.17
N ILE A 78 -2.11 12.53 -2.89
CA ILE A 78 -0.96 12.52 -3.79
C ILE A 78 -0.56 11.08 -4.06
N GLY A 79 -0.76 10.64 -5.30
CA GLY A 79 -0.42 9.29 -5.77
C GLY A 79 0.88 9.27 -6.56
N PHE A 80 1.69 8.23 -6.36
CA PHE A 80 2.90 7.94 -7.13
C PHE A 80 2.89 6.48 -7.57
N VAL A 81 3.49 6.18 -8.72
CA VAL A 81 3.85 4.80 -9.05
C VAL A 81 5.00 4.39 -8.12
N GLY A 82 4.82 3.28 -7.41
CA GLY A 82 5.76 2.70 -6.46
C GLY A 82 6.48 1.45 -7.00
N PRO A 83 7.32 0.83 -6.16
CA PRO A 83 8.02 -0.39 -6.52
C PRO A 83 7.05 -1.57 -6.56
N LYS A 84 7.46 -2.63 -7.26
CA LYS A 84 6.78 -3.93 -7.23
C LYS A 84 6.90 -4.58 -5.84
N PRO A 85 6.03 -5.55 -5.55
CA PRO A 85 6.10 -6.34 -4.32
C PRO A 85 7.49 -6.94 -4.15
N LEU A 86 8.05 -6.86 -2.93
CA LEU A 86 9.38 -7.37 -2.56
C LEU A 86 10.57 -6.80 -3.34
N GLU A 87 10.36 -5.83 -4.24
CA GLU A 87 11.44 -5.24 -5.04
C GLU A 87 12.36 -4.35 -4.21
N ASN A 88 11.81 -3.64 -3.23
CA ASN A 88 12.58 -2.72 -2.40
C ASN A 88 12.06 -2.67 -0.95
N PRO A 89 12.83 -3.16 0.03
CA PRO A 89 12.41 -3.19 1.44
C PRO A 89 12.28 -1.79 2.06
N ALA A 90 12.89 -0.75 1.45
CA ALA A 90 12.78 0.61 1.94
C ALA A 90 11.40 1.23 1.75
N ALA A 91 10.55 0.66 0.88
CA ALA A 91 9.23 1.19 0.59
C ALA A 91 8.31 1.17 1.82
N THR A 92 8.25 0.03 2.52
CA THR A 92 7.48 -0.11 3.77
C THR A 92 7.97 0.86 4.83
N THR A 93 9.29 0.96 5.03
CA THR A 93 9.93 1.82 6.02
C THR A 93 9.71 3.31 5.72
N LEU A 94 9.76 3.71 4.44
CA LEU A 94 9.48 5.08 3.99
C LEU A 94 8.08 5.53 4.40
N MET A 95 7.06 4.68 4.24
CA MET A 95 5.69 5.03 4.66
C MET A 95 5.60 5.31 6.15
N ARG A 96 6.35 4.56 6.98
CA ARG A 96 6.37 4.76 8.44
C ARG A 96 7.08 6.06 8.82
N VAL A 97 8.19 6.37 8.14
CA VAL A 97 8.90 7.66 8.31
C VAL A 97 7.96 8.84 8.01
N LEU A 98 7.17 8.75 6.93
CA LEU A 98 6.24 9.80 6.54
C LEU A 98 5.04 9.93 7.48
N ALA A 99 4.33 8.83 7.79
CA ALA A 99 3.00 8.90 8.38
C ALA A 99 2.72 7.95 9.58
N ALA A 100 3.67 7.13 10.05
CA ALA A 100 3.36 6.20 11.15
C ALA A 100 3.34 6.88 12.52
N GLY A 101 2.12 7.16 12.98
CA GLY A 101 1.84 7.65 14.31
C GLY A 101 2.30 9.09 14.54
N LYS A 102 2.26 9.52 15.79
CA LYS A 102 2.45 10.93 16.17
C LYS A 102 3.87 11.45 16.01
N SER A 103 4.84 10.57 15.78
CA SER A 103 6.25 10.91 15.64
C SER A 103 6.73 10.98 14.19
N SER A 104 5.83 10.76 13.22
CA SER A 104 6.17 10.80 11.80
C SER A 104 6.27 12.24 11.29
N ARG A 105 6.97 12.44 10.16
CA ARG A 105 7.20 13.79 9.60
C ARG A 105 5.89 14.53 9.32
N LEU A 106 4.99 13.89 8.56
CA LEU A 106 3.77 14.53 8.10
C LEU A 106 2.85 14.86 9.29
N TYR A 107 2.76 13.97 10.28
CA TYR A 107 1.94 14.24 11.45
C TYR A 107 2.52 15.39 12.26
N HIS A 108 3.82 15.36 12.53
CA HIS A 108 4.47 16.39 13.33
C HIS A 108 4.33 17.77 12.66
N ASP A 109 4.62 17.89 11.36
CA ASP A 109 4.57 19.17 10.66
C ASP A 109 3.12 19.65 10.43
N LEU A 110 2.27 18.84 9.79
CA LEU A 110 0.95 19.32 9.34
C LEU A 110 -0.12 19.30 10.44
N VAL A 111 -0.08 18.32 11.35
CA VAL A 111 -1.12 18.14 12.39
C VAL A 111 -0.72 18.82 13.69
N TYR A 112 0.52 18.67 14.15
CA TYR A 112 0.96 19.17 15.45
C TYR A 112 1.48 20.61 15.41
N GLU A 113 2.45 20.92 14.55
CA GLU A 113 3.09 22.25 14.48
C GLU A 113 2.20 23.26 13.74
N LYS A 114 1.89 22.99 12.46
CA LYS A 114 1.13 23.91 11.59
C LYS A 114 -0.37 23.89 11.86
N LYS A 115 -0.91 22.76 12.33
CA LYS A 115 -2.34 22.53 12.60
C LYS A 115 -3.25 22.78 11.39
N ILE A 116 -2.75 22.50 10.20
CA ILE A 116 -3.47 22.69 8.92
C ILE A 116 -4.14 21.41 8.42
N ALA A 117 -3.80 20.25 9.00
CA ALA A 117 -4.42 18.97 8.72
C ALA A 117 -5.02 18.34 9.99
N GLN A 118 -6.16 17.69 9.85
CA GLN A 118 -6.78 16.89 10.90
C GLN A 118 -6.06 15.54 11.06
N ASP A 119 -5.72 14.93 9.93
CA ASP A 119 -5.00 13.68 9.82
C ASP A 119 -4.16 13.66 8.54
N VAL A 120 -3.18 12.76 8.53
CA VAL A 120 -2.32 12.48 7.40
C VAL A 120 -2.10 10.97 7.30
N GLY A 121 -1.85 10.49 6.09
CA GLY A 121 -1.60 9.08 5.80
C GLY A 121 -0.52 8.91 4.74
N ALA A 122 0.17 7.77 4.79
CA ALA A 122 1.05 7.30 3.72
C ALA A 122 0.93 5.78 3.63
N SER A 123 0.62 5.28 2.45
CA SER A 123 0.47 3.85 2.18
C SER A 123 1.16 3.47 0.88
N TRP A 124 1.59 2.21 0.83
CA TRP A 124 2.12 1.58 -0.37
C TRP A 124 1.34 0.29 -0.63
N ASP A 125 0.56 0.28 -1.71
CA ASP A 125 -0.15 -0.90 -2.18
C ASP A 125 0.82 -1.82 -2.95
N GLN A 126 0.98 -3.03 -2.40
CA GLN A 126 1.85 -4.10 -2.87
C GLN A 126 1.07 -5.18 -3.65
N GLY A 127 -0.18 -4.92 -4.06
CA GLY A 127 -1.01 -5.88 -4.78
C GLY A 127 -0.79 -5.91 -6.30
N MET A 128 0.08 -5.04 -6.84
CA MET A 128 0.10 -4.74 -8.27
C MET A 128 1.30 -5.36 -9.00
N GLN A 129 1.04 -6.33 -9.88
CA GLN A 129 2.07 -7.05 -10.67
C GLN A 129 2.94 -6.12 -11.55
N LEU A 130 2.38 -5.00 -12.00
CA LEU A 130 3.06 -4.09 -12.92
C LEU A 130 3.84 -2.97 -12.22
N GLY A 131 3.63 -2.78 -10.92
CA GLY A 131 4.24 -1.74 -10.08
C GLY A 131 3.25 -1.33 -9.00
N GLY A 132 3.71 -1.14 -7.77
CA GLY A 132 2.86 -0.73 -6.66
C GLY A 132 2.35 0.71 -6.79
N ALA A 133 1.45 1.11 -5.89
CA ALA A 133 0.96 2.47 -5.80
C ALA A 133 1.30 3.04 -4.43
N ILE A 134 1.98 4.19 -4.40
CA ILE A 134 2.18 4.95 -3.17
C ILE A 134 1.13 6.05 -3.12
N GLU A 135 0.49 6.20 -1.98
CA GLU A 135 -0.52 7.22 -1.74
C GLU A 135 -0.18 7.98 -0.46
N ILE A 136 -0.19 9.30 -0.53
CA ILE A 136 -0.03 10.21 0.61
C ILE A 136 -1.30 11.04 0.70
N THR A 137 -1.93 11.06 1.87
CA THR A 137 -3.22 11.72 2.07
C THR A 137 -3.15 12.71 3.23
N ALA A 138 -4.00 13.73 3.17
CA ALA A 138 -4.26 14.62 4.28
C ALA A 138 -5.72 15.11 4.26
N THR A 139 -6.37 15.09 5.42
CA THR A 139 -7.66 15.73 5.62
C THR A 139 -7.43 17.16 6.09
N VAL A 140 -7.95 18.14 5.35
CA VAL A 140 -7.72 19.56 5.60
C VAL A 140 -8.46 19.99 6.87
N GLN A 141 -7.75 20.67 7.78
CA GLN A 141 -8.35 21.21 8.99
C GLN A 141 -9.31 22.36 8.65
N ALA A 142 -10.43 22.47 9.39
CA ALA A 142 -11.37 23.56 9.21
C ALA A 142 -10.69 24.94 9.32
N GLY A 143 -10.95 25.82 8.34
CA GLY A 143 -10.32 27.14 8.25
C GLY A 143 -9.05 27.21 7.41
N HIS A 144 -8.52 26.06 6.95
CA HIS A 144 -7.38 25.98 6.04
C HIS A 144 -7.79 25.58 4.63
N THR A 145 -6.88 25.76 3.67
CA THR A 145 -7.13 25.43 2.26
C THR A 145 -6.39 24.16 1.84
N PRO A 146 -6.92 23.43 0.83
CA PRO A 146 -6.19 22.31 0.23
C PRO A 146 -4.83 22.70 -0.32
N GLU A 147 -4.67 23.92 -0.85
CA GLU A 147 -3.41 24.40 -1.41
C GLU A 147 -2.33 24.57 -0.33
N GLU A 148 -2.69 25.06 0.87
CA GLU A 148 -1.75 25.14 2.00
C GLU A 148 -1.27 23.74 2.42
N VAL A 149 -2.19 22.77 2.47
CA VAL A 149 -1.90 21.39 2.87
C VAL A 149 -1.06 20.69 1.81
N GLU A 150 -1.40 20.82 0.53
CA GLU A 150 -0.61 20.25 -0.58
C GLU A 150 0.81 20.79 -0.60
N ALA A 151 0.98 22.09 -0.40
CA ALA A 151 2.30 22.72 -0.33
C ALA A 151 3.13 22.13 0.82
N ALA A 152 2.53 21.96 2.00
CA ALA A 152 3.21 21.37 3.15
C ALA A 152 3.59 19.89 2.93
N LEU A 153 2.70 19.09 2.35
CA LEU A 153 3.00 17.70 1.96
C LEU A 153 4.18 17.64 0.98
N THR A 154 4.14 18.47 -0.05
CA THR A 154 5.18 18.55 -1.09
C THR A 154 6.53 18.96 -0.49
N ASP A 155 6.52 19.93 0.43
CA ASP A 155 7.71 20.39 1.13
C ASP A 155 8.35 19.31 2.01
N GLU A 156 7.57 18.51 2.74
CA GLU A 156 8.10 17.39 3.52
C GLU A 156 8.70 16.29 2.64
N ILE A 157 8.03 15.96 1.52
CA ILE A 157 8.55 15.01 0.53
C ILE A 157 9.86 15.53 -0.08
N ARG A 158 9.94 16.82 -0.39
CA ARG A 158 11.16 17.47 -0.88
C ARG A 158 12.28 17.41 0.16
N ARG A 159 12.02 17.76 1.42
CA ARG A 159 13.00 17.65 2.52
C ARG A 159 13.57 16.25 2.64
N LEU A 160 12.73 15.21 2.52
CA LEU A 160 13.17 13.82 2.58
C LEU A 160 13.99 13.38 1.34
N ARG A 161 13.77 14.01 0.18
CA ARG A 161 14.63 13.80 -1.00
C ARG A 161 15.99 14.49 -0.86
N GLU A 162 16.04 15.66 -0.22
CA GLU A 162 17.26 16.46 -0.05
C GLU A 162 18.17 15.93 1.06
N ALA A 163 17.60 15.46 2.16
CA ALA A 163 18.35 14.92 3.30
C ALA A 163 17.73 13.62 3.83
N PRO A 164 18.56 12.62 4.19
CA PRO A 164 18.07 11.37 4.75
C PRO A 164 17.43 11.61 6.13
N PRO A 165 16.55 10.69 6.58
CA PRO A 165 16.02 10.75 7.94
C PRO A 165 17.12 10.60 8.98
N ALA A 166 16.93 11.24 10.12
CA ALA A 166 17.85 11.07 11.22
C ALA A 166 17.81 9.60 11.71
N ALA A 167 18.92 9.11 12.26
CA ALA A 167 19.01 7.71 12.68
C ALA A 167 17.96 7.35 13.75
N ASP A 168 17.67 8.27 14.66
CA ASP A 168 16.65 8.12 15.71
C ASP A 168 15.22 8.14 15.13
N GLU A 169 14.98 8.96 14.11
CA GLU A 169 13.72 9.01 13.36
C GLU A 169 13.45 7.66 12.67
N LEU A 170 14.44 7.15 11.95
CA LEU A 170 14.35 5.83 11.31
C LEU A 170 14.15 4.70 12.34
N ALA A 171 14.85 4.77 13.48
CA ALA A 171 14.69 3.79 14.55
C ALA A 171 13.26 3.80 15.13
N ARG A 172 12.61 4.97 15.26
CA ARG A 172 11.20 5.05 15.65
C ARG A 172 10.28 4.42 14.61
N ALA A 173 10.50 4.72 13.32
CA ALA A 173 9.72 4.15 12.23
C ALA A 173 9.80 2.61 12.19
N LYS A 174 10.99 2.04 12.40
CA LYS A 174 11.19 0.58 12.48
C LYS A 174 10.48 -0.04 13.67
N ARG A 175 10.52 0.57 14.85
CA ARG A 175 9.78 0.07 16.02
C ARG A 175 8.27 0.03 15.79
N ASN A 176 7.72 1.05 15.12
CA ASN A 176 6.30 1.04 14.72
C ASN A 176 6.01 -0.09 13.74
N LEU A 177 6.88 -0.30 12.75
CA LEU A 177 6.76 -1.42 11.80
C LEU A 177 6.75 -2.78 12.52
N GLU A 178 7.70 -3.02 13.44
CA GLU A 178 7.74 -4.27 14.22
C GLU A 178 6.45 -4.47 15.01
N ALA A 179 5.99 -3.44 15.73
CA ALA A 179 4.77 -3.51 16.54
C ALA A 179 3.53 -3.80 15.69
N GLU A 180 3.38 -3.14 14.54
CA GLU A 180 2.28 -3.40 13.59
C GLU A 180 2.30 -4.85 13.08
N LEU A 181 3.48 -5.36 12.72
CA LEU A 181 3.63 -6.73 12.21
C LEU A 181 3.33 -7.78 13.28
N PHE A 182 3.78 -7.58 14.52
CA PHE A 182 3.42 -8.49 15.61
C PHE A 182 1.91 -8.53 15.83
N ALA A 183 1.25 -7.38 15.87
CA ALA A 183 -0.21 -7.29 16.01
C ALA A 183 -0.94 -7.97 14.83
N GLN A 184 -0.42 -7.86 13.60
CA GLN A 184 -0.98 -8.55 12.45
C GLN A 184 -0.86 -10.07 12.57
N LEU A 185 0.29 -10.57 13.02
CA LEU A 185 0.53 -12.00 13.21
C LEU A 185 -0.25 -12.64 14.36
N GLU A 186 -0.89 -11.86 15.23
CA GLU A 186 -1.84 -12.41 16.20
C GLU A 186 -3.10 -12.97 15.51
N ASN A 187 -3.43 -12.47 14.32
CA ASN A 187 -4.58 -12.90 13.55
C ASN A 187 -4.28 -14.14 12.70
N VAL A 188 -5.06 -15.20 12.88
CA VAL A 188 -4.94 -16.45 12.10
C VAL A 188 -5.32 -16.23 10.62
N GLY A 189 -6.32 -15.39 10.35
CA GLY A 189 -6.77 -15.03 9.01
C GLY A 189 -7.35 -13.62 8.96
N GLY A 190 -7.95 -13.24 7.82
CA GLY A 190 -8.37 -11.88 7.54
C GLY A 190 -7.23 -11.03 6.97
N PHE A 191 -7.56 -9.84 6.48
CA PHE A 191 -6.62 -8.94 5.81
C PHE A 191 -5.36 -8.69 6.66
N GLY A 192 -4.23 -9.16 6.16
CA GLY A 192 -2.92 -9.03 6.81
C GLY A 192 -2.59 -10.06 7.88
N GLY A 193 -3.50 -11.01 8.18
CA GLY A 193 -3.24 -12.12 9.10
C GLY A 193 -2.34 -13.20 8.48
N LYS A 194 -2.03 -14.25 9.26
CA LYS A 194 -1.08 -15.31 8.87
C LYS A 194 -1.44 -15.97 7.52
N ALA A 195 -2.70 -16.31 7.30
CA ALA A 195 -3.12 -16.98 6.06
C ALA A 195 -2.84 -16.13 4.81
N ASP A 196 -3.14 -14.83 4.89
CA ASP A 196 -2.92 -13.86 3.81
C ASP A 196 -1.43 -13.64 3.56
N GLN A 197 -0.62 -13.53 4.63
CA GLN A 197 0.83 -13.37 4.51
C GLN A 197 1.48 -14.60 3.83
N LEU A 198 1.14 -15.81 4.25
CA LEU A 198 1.63 -17.03 3.62
C LEU A 198 1.27 -17.08 2.13
N ASN A 199 0.04 -16.68 1.78
CA ASN A 199 -0.40 -16.66 0.38
C ASN A 199 0.31 -15.58 -0.43
N TYR A 200 0.49 -14.39 0.14
CA TYR A 200 1.22 -13.28 -0.46
C TYR A 200 2.67 -13.69 -0.81
N TYR A 201 3.39 -14.29 0.14
CA TYR A 201 4.77 -14.72 -0.12
C TYR A 201 4.86 -15.95 -1.04
N GLU A 202 3.88 -16.86 -1.03
CA GLU A 202 3.79 -17.91 -2.05
C GLU A 202 3.64 -17.30 -3.46
N MET A 203 2.79 -16.28 -3.59
CA MET A 203 2.51 -15.62 -4.87
C MET A 203 3.72 -14.85 -5.42
N TRP A 204 4.42 -14.09 -4.56
CA TRP A 204 5.48 -13.17 -5.00
C TRP A 204 6.90 -13.70 -4.82
N ALA A 205 7.15 -14.51 -3.80
CA ALA A 205 8.47 -15.06 -3.48
C ALA A 205 8.61 -16.55 -3.79
N HIS A 206 7.50 -17.27 -4.07
CA HIS A 206 7.46 -18.73 -4.15
C HIS A 206 8.06 -19.41 -2.89
N ASP A 207 7.89 -18.74 -1.75
CA ASP A 207 8.39 -19.17 -0.43
C ASP A 207 7.41 -18.64 0.63
N PRO A 208 6.44 -19.43 1.10
CA PRO A 208 5.49 -18.97 2.12
C PRO A 208 6.16 -18.50 3.42
N GLY A 209 7.38 -18.99 3.69
CA GLY A 209 8.18 -18.61 4.86
C GLY A 209 9.01 -17.33 4.67
N HIS A 210 8.88 -16.64 3.55
CA HIS A 210 9.71 -15.47 3.23
C HIS A 210 9.53 -14.27 4.17
N PHE A 211 8.42 -14.24 4.94
CA PHE A 211 8.11 -13.19 5.91
C PHE A 211 9.30 -12.78 6.78
N ALA A 212 10.02 -13.74 7.35
CA ALA A 212 11.14 -13.44 8.26
C ALA A 212 12.28 -12.70 7.53
N LYS A 213 12.55 -13.06 6.27
CA LYS A 213 13.59 -12.43 5.44
C LYS A 213 13.20 -11.01 5.04
N ASP A 214 11.93 -10.81 4.70
CA ASP A 214 11.40 -9.49 4.34
C ASP A 214 11.42 -8.53 5.54
N LEU A 215 11.04 -9.02 6.72
CA LEU A 215 11.16 -8.28 7.97
C LEU A 215 12.62 -7.91 8.27
N GLU A 216 13.54 -8.87 8.20
CA GLU A 216 14.97 -8.60 8.42
C GLU A 216 15.49 -7.54 7.43
N ALA A 217 15.12 -7.65 6.15
CA ALA A 217 15.48 -6.68 5.14
C ALA A 217 14.92 -5.27 5.44
N ALA A 218 13.66 -5.16 5.86
CA ALA A 218 13.03 -3.89 6.24
C ALA A 218 13.70 -3.26 7.48
N LEU A 219 14.09 -4.07 8.46
CA LEU A 219 14.80 -3.61 9.66
C LEU A 219 16.27 -3.28 9.40
N ALA A 220 16.87 -3.83 8.35
CA ALA A 220 18.22 -3.49 7.91
C ALA A 220 18.29 -2.20 7.07
N VAL A 221 17.15 -1.64 6.64
CA VAL A 221 17.10 -0.41 5.82
C VAL A 221 17.85 0.74 6.49
N THR A 222 18.71 1.41 5.74
CA THR A 222 19.49 2.59 6.17
C THR A 222 18.76 3.90 5.85
N PRO A 223 19.10 5.02 6.51
CA PRO A 223 18.56 6.33 6.16
C PRO A 223 18.73 6.68 4.67
N GLU A 224 19.89 6.37 4.11
CA GLU A 224 20.23 6.65 2.72
C GLU A 224 19.37 5.82 1.76
N GLN A 225 19.02 4.58 2.12
CA GLN A 225 18.08 3.78 1.34
C GLN A 225 16.65 4.35 1.38
N VAL A 226 16.20 4.92 2.51
CA VAL A 226 14.92 5.63 2.59
C VAL A 226 14.94 6.89 1.72
N GLN A 227 16.02 7.68 1.77
CA GLN A 227 16.17 8.85 0.91
C GLN A 227 16.17 8.46 -0.56
N LYS A 228 16.95 7.44 -0.94
CA LYS A 228 17.02 6.95 -2.32
C LYS A 228 15.66 6.48 -2.81
N MET A 229 14.87 5.85 -1.94
CA MET A 229 13.49 5.46 -2.24
C MET A 229 12.62 6.68 -2.56
N ALA A 230 12.67 7.73 -1.71
CA ALA A 230 11.97 8.98 -1.94
C ALA A 230 12.42 9.67 -3.24
N GLN A 231 13.72 9.72 -3.51
CA GLN A 231 14.28 10.32 -4.74
C GLN A 231 13.84 9.57 -6.01
N THR A 232 13.66 8.25 -5.91
CA THR A 232 13.31 7.41 -7.06
C THR A 232 11.82 7.51 -7.41
N TYR A 233 10.96 7.43 -6.39
CA TYR A 233 9.51 7.25 -6.59
C TYR A 233 8.67 8.49 -6.25
N LEU A 234 9.06 9.33 -5.28
CA LEU A 234 8.28 10.48 -4.84
C LEU A 234 8.67 11.77 -5.58
N ARG A 235 8.42 11.79 -6.89
CA ARG A 235 8.85 12.87 -7.78
C ARG A 235 7.70 13.80 -8.16
N ASP A 236 7.93 15.10 -8.05
CA ASP A 236 6.89 16.12 -8.27
C ASP A 236 6.37 16.10 -9.72
N GLU A 237 7.26 15.85 -10.68
CA GLU A 237 6.88 15.77 -12.08
C GLU A 237 6.10 14.49 -12.43
N LYS A 238 5.98 13.55 -11.48
CA LYS A 238 5.46 12.20 -11.67
C LYS A 238 4.47 11.76 -10.61
N ARG A 239 3.53 12.64 -10.32
CA ARG A 239 2.49 12.42 -9.31
C ARG A 239 1.10 12.66 -9.88
N VAL A 240 0.12 12.11 -9.20
CA VAL A 240 -1.29 12.45 -9.38
C VAL A 240 -1.73 13.19 -8.13
N VAL A 241 -2.28 14.39 -8.28
CA VAL A 241 -2.86 15.17 -7.19
C VAL A 241 -4.36 15.20 -7.35
N ILE A 242 -5.08 14.70 -6.36
CA ILE A 242 -6.54 14.78 -6.29
C ILE A 242 -6.91 15.64 -5.09
N VAL A 243 -7.66 16.71 -5.35
CA VAL A 243 -8.30 17.52 -4.31
C VAL A 243 -9.77 17.20 -4.27
N VAL A 244 -10.24 16.69 -3.13
CA VAL A 244 -11.66 16.39 -2.89
C VAL A 244 -12.22 17.52 -2.03
N LEU A 245 -13.19 18.25 -2.56
CA LEU A 245 -13.90 19.31 -1.86
C LEU A 245 -15.27 18.80 -1.37
N PRO A 246 -15.81 19.35 -0.27
CA PRO A 246 -17.19 19.09 0.13
C PRO A 246 -18.16 19.43 -1.00
N GLN A 247 -19.13 18.55 -1.24
CA GLN A 247 -20.30 18.85 -2.04
C GLN A 247 -21.09 19.93 -1.31
N GLN A 248 -21.48 20.98 -2.01
CA GLN A 248 -22.42 21.93 -1.43
C GLN A 248 -23.72 21.18 -1.20
N THR A 249 -24.06 20.90 0.05
CA THR A 249 -25.43 20.55 0.41
C THR A 249 -26.27 21.75 0.00
N VAL A 250 -27.09 21.60 -1.03
CA VAL A 250 -28.18 22.53 -1.29
C VAL A 250 -29.06 22.43 -0.06
N GLY A 251 -28.88 23.37 0.87
CA GLY A 251 -29.65 23.40 2.11
C GLY A 251 -31.14 23.41 1.80
N GLU A 252 -31.87 22.49 2.42
CA GLU A 252 -33.30 22.63 2.62
C GLU A 252 -33.56 24.02 3.21
N ARG A 253 -34.37 24.80 2.48
CA ARG A 253 -34.90 26.09 2.92
C ARG A 253 -36.02 25.89 3.92
#